data_AF-A0A9W5X5I0-F1
#
_entry.id   AF-A0A9W5X5I0-F1
#
_cell.length_a   1.000
_cell.length_b   1.000
_cell.length_c   1.000
_cell.angle_alpha   90.00
_cell.angle_beta   90.00
_cell.angle_gamma   90.00
#
_symmetry.space_group_name_H-M   'P 1'
#
loop_
_entity.id
_entity.type
_entity.pdbx_description
1 polymer ?
#
loop_
_entity_poly.entity_id
_entity_poly.type
_entity_poly.pdbx_seq_one_letter_code
_entity_poly.pdbx_strand_id
1 'polypeptide(L)' 'MSQIASEHGIHVNQLHKWKTQFLKEVPHVFEKQNKDQKKMKADYEEQPENLYAEVRKLTTQLSWL' A
#
# COMPACT_ATOMS: atom_id res chain seq x y z
N MET A 1 -28.16 11.45 -8.63
CA MET A 1 -27.53 12.68 -8.08
C MET A 1 -28.58 13.63 -7.52
N SER A 2 -29.58 14.06 -8.31
CA SER A 2 -30.66 14.94 -7.83
C SER A 2 -31.45 14.37 -6.65
N GLN A 3 -31.77 13.06 -6.69
CA GLN A 3 -32.46 12.39 -5.60
C GLN A 3 -31.63 12.36 -4.30
N ILE A 4 -30.36 11.91 -4.38
CA ILE A 4 -29.41 11.88 -3.24
C ILE A 4 -29.16 13.30 -2.68
N ALA A 5 -29.05 14.29 -3.57
CA ALA A 5 -28.94 15.70 -3.22
C ALA A 5 -30.15 16.18 -2.40
N SER A 6 -31.36 15.83 -2.84
CA SER A 6 -32.59 16.17 -2.14
C SER A 6 -32.75 15.42 -0.81
N GLU A 7 -32.39 14.14 -0.76
CA GLU A 7 -32.50 13.30 0.44
C GLU A 7 -31.53 13.74 1.54
N HIS A 8 -30.36 14.26 1.19
CA HIS A 8 -29.36 14.71 2.14
C HIS A 8 -29.26 16.24 2.28
N GLY A 9 -30.13 17.00 1.60
CA GLY A 9 -30.09 18.47 1.63
C GLY A 9 -28.80 19.07 1.05
N ILE A 10 -28.12 18.33 0.17
CA ILE A 10 -26.85 18.74 -0.45
C ILE A 10 -27.13 19.21 -1.87
N HIS A 11 -26.58 20.36 -2.27
CA HIS A 11 -26.76 20.85 -3.63
C HIS A 11 -26.09 19.91 -4.67
N VAL A 12 -26.79 19.62 -5.78
CA VAL A 12 -26.31 18.68 -6.83
C VAL A 12 -24.91 19.06 -7.35
N ASN A 13 -24.61 20.36 -7.45
CA ASN A 13 -23.29 20.84 -7.87
C ASN A 13 -22.16 20.45 -6.90
N GLN A 14 -22.44 20.32 -5.60
CA GLN A 14 -21.44 19.89 -4.62
C GLN A 14 -21.12 18.40 -4.80
N LEU A 15 -22.14 17.57 -5.02
CA LEU A 15 -21.97 16.16 -5.35
C LEU A 15 -21.17 15.96 -6.65
N HIS A 16 -21.41 16.78 -7.67
CA HIS A 16 -20.59 16.76 -8.89
C HIS A 16 -19.14 17.14 -8.62
N LYS A 17 -18.88 18.21 -7.87
CA LYS A 17 -17.51 18.62 -7.53
C LYS A 17 -16.77 17.53 -6.76
N TRP A 18 -17.40 16.95 -5.74
CA TRP A 18 -16.80 15.87 -4.96
C TRP A 18 -16.53 14.62 -5.79
N LYS A 19 -17.46 14.22 -6.65
CA LYS A 19 -17.25 13.09 -7.57
C LYS A 19 -16.04 13.32 -8.48
N THR A 20 -15.95 14.50 -9.08
CA THR A 20 -14.84 14.86 -9.98
C THR A 20 -13.52 14.88 -9.22
N GLN A 21 -13.49 15.48 -8.03
CA GLN A 21 -12.29 15.53 -7.19
C GLN A 21 -11.86 14.13 -6.75
N PHE A 22 -12.80 13.29 -6.31
CA PHE A 22 -12.51 11.92 -5.94
C PHE A 22 -11.89 11.14 -7.10
N LEU A 23 -12.50 11.18 -8.29
CA LEU A 23 -11.96 10.49 -9.47
C LEU A 23 -10.56 10.98 -9.89
N LYS A 24 -10.25 12.26 -9.65
CA LYS A 24 -8.95 12.84 -9.95
C LYS A 24 -7.87 12.42 -8.94
N GLU A 25 -8.20 12.39 -7.65
CA GLU A 25 -7.24 12.17 -6.57
C GLU A 25 -7.06 10.68 -6.22
N VAL A 26 -8.05 9.84 -6.52
CA VAL A 26 -8.04 8.38 -6.26
C VAL A 26 -6.78 7.69 -6.80
N PRO A 27 -6.38 7.86 -8.08
CA PRO A 27 -5.17 7.22 -8.59
C PRO A 27 -3.92 7.55 -7.76
N HIS A 28 -3.79 8.80 -7.31
CA HIS A 28 -2.65 9.25 -6.53
C HIS A 28 -2.60 8.61 -5.12
N VAL A 29 -3.78 8.46 -4.48
CA VAL A 29 -3.89 7.83 -3.16
C VAL A 29 -3.54 6.34 -3.24
N PHE A 30 -4.05 5.63 -4.24
CA PHE A 30 -3.80 4.19 -4.40
C PHE A 30 -2.40 3.89 -4.96
N GLU A 31 -1.81 4.76 -5.78
CA GLU A 31 -0.42 4.62 -6.21
C GLU A 31 0.56 4.73 -5.04
N LYS A 32 0.31 5.65 -4.10
CA LYS A 32 1.15 5.83 -2.91
C LYS A 32 1.11 4.58 -2.01
N GLN A 33 -0.10 4.07 -1.74
CA GLN A 33 -0.25 2.84 -0.94
C GLN A 33 0.43 1.63 -1.58
N ASN A 34 0.35 1.48 -2.91
CA ASN A 34 1.03 0.38 -3.60
C ASN A 34 2.55 0.47 -3.52
N LYS A 35 3.13 1.68 -3.56
CA LYS A 35 4.57 1.89 -3.41
C LYS A 35 5.04 1.58 -1.99
N ASP A 36 4.30 2.04 -0.98
CA ASP A 36 4.64 1.80 0.42
C ASP A 36 4.51 0.31 0.78
N GLN A 37 3.49 -0.38 0.28
CA GLN A 37 3.33 -1.83 0.45
C GLN A 37 4.43 -2.63 -0.26
N LYS A 38 4.86 -2.23 -1.46
CA LYS A 38 5.97 -2.88 -2.16
C LYS A 38 7.29 -2.74 -1.39
N LYS A 39 7.55 -1.55 -0.82
CA LYS A 39 8.73 -1.33 0.02
C LYS A 39 8.71 -2.20 1.27
N MET A 40 7.59 -2.24 1.99
CA MET A 40 7.47 -3.11 3.16
C MET A 40 7.67 -4.58 2.80
N LYS A 41 7.14 -5.07 1.67
CA LYS A 41 7.37 -6.45 1.23
C LYS A 41 8.84 -6.73 0.91
N ALA A 42 9.53 -5.82 0.22
CA ALA A 42 10.94 -5.96 -0.06
C ALA A 42 11.79 -6.01 1.23
N ASP A 43 11.53 -5.11 2.18
CA ASP A 43 12.24 -5.09 3.47
C ASP A 43 11.99 -6.37 4.30
N TYR A 44 10.80 -6.98 4.17
CA TYR A 44 10.47 -8.25 4.81
C TYR A 44 11.10 -9.46 4.13
N GLU A 45 11.37 -9.40 2.82
CA GLU A 45 12.02 -10.48 2.06
C GLU A 45 13.55 -10.49 2.22
N GLU A 46 14.19 -9.36 2.50
CA GLU A 46 15.65 -9.29 2.75
C GLU A 46 16.08 -9.87 4.12
N GLN A 47 15.19 -9.85 5.12
CA GLN A 47 15.46 -10.41 6.45
C GLN A 47 15.69 -11.93 6.47
N PRO A 48 14.84 -12.77 5.84
CA PRO A 48 15.03 -14.21 5.84
C PRO A 48 16.28 -14.64 5.07
N GLU A 49 16.63 -14.00 3.95
CA GLU A 49 17.84 -14.37 3.18
C GLU A 49 19.12 -14.18 4.01
N ASN A 50 19.23 -13.08 4.74
CA ASN A 50 20.37 -12.83 5.63
C ASN A 50 20.45 -13.85 6.76
N LEU A 51 19.32 -14.18 7.39
CA LEU A 51 19.24 -15.20 8.45
C LEU A 51 19.64 -16.59 7.92
N TYR A 52 19.18 -16.99 6.73
CA TYR A 52 19.58 -18.25 6.12
C TYR A 52 21.07 -18.30 5.76
N ALA A 53 21.65 -17.19 5.32
CA ALA A 53 23.08 -17.09 5.03
C ALA A 53 23.92 -17.24 6.31
N GLU A 54 23.52 -16.60 7.41
CA GLU A 54 24.19 -16.73 8.71
C GLU A 54 24.12 -18.15 9.27
N VAL A 55 22.94 -18.79 9.22
CA VAL A 55 22.77 -20.18 9.65
C VAL A 55 23.65 -21.12 8.83
N ARG A 56 23.71 -20.93 7.51
CA ARG A 56 24.59 -21.74 6.64
C ARG A 56 26.06 -21.54 7.00
N LYS A 57 26.50 -20.29 7.21
CA LYS A 57 27.88 -19.97 7.63
C LYS A 57 28.25 -20.61 8.97
N LEU A 58 27.38 -20.48 9.97
CA LEU A 58 27.56 -21.07 11.31
C LEU A 58 27.61 -22.61 11.25
N THR A 59 26.75 -23.22 10.44
CA THR A 59 26.72 -24.68 10.25
C THR A 59 28.01 -25.17 9.61
N THR A 60 28.52 -24.47 8.60
CA THR A 60 29.83 -24.77 8.00
C THR A 60 30.93 -24.65 9.05
N GLN A 61 30.99 -23.57 9.84
CA GLN A 61 32.01 -23.40 10.88
C GLN A 61 32.01 -24.54 11.92
N LEU A 62 30.83 -25.05 12.28
CA LEU A 62 30.69 -26.19 13.20
C LEU A 62 31.10 -27.53 12.59
N SER A 63 30.97 -27.74 11.27
CA SER A 63 31.34 -29.00 10.63
C SER A 63 32.84 -29.22 10.46
N TRP A 64 33.65 -28.16 10.63
CA TRP A 64 35.12 -28.23 10.56
C TRP A 64 35.78 -28.38 11.94
N LEU A 65 34.99 -28.49 13.00
CA LEU A 65 35.42 -28.80 14.38
C LEU A 65 35.15 -30.28 14.69
#